data_AF-A0A7X1TPY2-F1
#
_entry.id   AF-A0A7X1TPY2-F1
#
_cell.length_a   1.000
_cell.length_b   1.000
_cell.length_c   1.000
_cell.angle_alpha   90.00
_cell.angle_beta   90.00
_cell.angle_gamma   90.00
#
_symmetry.space_group_name_H-M   'P 1'
#
loop_
_entity.id
_entity.type
_entity.pdbx_description
1 polymer ?
#
loop_
_entity_poly.entity_id
_entity_poly.type
_entity_poly.pdbx_seq_one_letter_code
_entity_poly.pdbx_strand_id
1 'polypeptide(L)'
;PENPDLVAAVEERRAAVAAFEGVDPASVPADALTASASGLDPHISPEYAQLQVPRVAVERGLAESDVEALVEENTQGPDLGFLGEESVNVVELNLAL
;
A
#
# COMPACT_ATOMS: atom_id res chain seq x y z
N PRO A 1 16.85 -4.88 22.15
CA PRO A 1 17.38 -6.02 21.37
C PRO A 1 16.44 -6.31 20.20
N GLU A 2 16.76 -5.74 19.04
CA GLU A 2 16.08 -6.07 17.78
C GLU A 2 16.44 -7.52 17.43
N ASN A 3 15.42 -8.36 17.30
CA ASN A 3 15.62 -9.76 16.95
C ASN A 3 16.12 -9.82 15.49
N PRO A 4 17.34 -10.34 15.22
CA PRO A 4 17.92 -10.35 13.87
C PRO A 4 17.05 -11.08 12.84
N ASP A 5 16.25 -12.05 13.28
CA ASP A 5 15.31 -12.78 12.43
C ASP A 5 14.17 -11.87 11.95
N LEU A 6 13.74 -10.91 12.78
CA LEU A 6 12.71 -9.93 12.40
C LEU A 6 13.27 -8.94 11.36
N VAL A 7 14.52 -8.52 11.51
CA VAL A 7 15.16 -7.61 10.55
C VAL A 7 15.30 -8.29 9.19
N ALA A 8 15.76 -9.55 9.15
CA ALA A 8 15.87 -10.32 7.91
C ALA A 8 14.50 -10.50 7.22
N ALA A 9 13.45 -10.80 7.98
CA ALA A 9 12.10 -10.96 7.44
C ALA A 9 11.50 -9.65 6.90
N VAL A 10 11.85 -8.50 7.48
CA VAL A 10 11.43 -7.17 7.01
C VAL A 10 12.14 -6.83 5.69
N GLU A 11 13.45 -7.06 5.60
CA GLU A 11 14.22 -6.83 4.36
C GLU A 11 13.77 -7.75 3.21
N GLU A 12 13.51 -9.03 3.49
CA GLU A 12 12.97 -9.96 2.49
C GLU A 12 11.60 -9.49 1.97
N ARG A 13 10.73 -9.02 2.87
CA ARG A 13 9.41 -8.48 2.50
C ARG A 13 9.52 -7.21 1.68
N ARG A 14 10.45 -6.31 2.03
CA ARG A 14 10.74 -5.09 1.28
C ARG A 14 11.18 -5.41 -0.15
N ALA A 15 12.08 -6.37 -0.31
CA ALA A 15 12.54 -6.80 -1.62
C ALA A 15 11.41 -7.44 -2.45
N ALA A 16 10.55 -8.25 -1.82
CA ALA A 16 9.41 -8.86 -2.49
C ALA A 16 8.39 -7.81 -2.97
N VAL A 17 8.03 -6.83 -2.13
CA VAL A 17 7.12 -5.74 -2.50
C VAL A 17 7.72 -4.88 -3.62
N ALA A 18 9.00 -4.50 -3.50
CA ALA A 18 9.69 -3.72 -4.51
C ALA A 18 9.73 -4.42 -5.88
N ALA A 19 10.02 -5.72 -5.89
CA ALA A 19 10.04 -6.52 -7.11
C ALA A 19 8.64 -6.67 -7.72
N PHE A 20 7.61 -6.78 -6.89
CA PHE A 20 6.23 -6.89 -7.33
C PHE A 20 5.71 -5.58 -7.94
N GLU A 21 6.00 -4.44 -7.30
CA GLU A 21 5.60 -3.12 -7.76
C GLU A 21 6.55 -2.51 -8.81
N GLY A 22 7.72 -3.11 -9.03
CA GLY A 22 8.72 -2.62 -9.98
C GLY A 22 9.42 -1.32 -9.54
N VAL A 23 9.50 -1.08 -8.24
CA VAL A 23 10.11 0.13 -7.66
C VAL A 23 11.43 -0.17 -6.92
N ASP A 24 12.14 0.88 -6.51
CA ASP A 24 13.32 0.73 -5.64
C ASP A 24 12.87 0.25 -4.24
N PRO A 25 13.53 -0.77 -3.64
CA PRO A 25 13.29 -1.17 -2.25
C PRO A 25 13.31 -0.03 -1.23
N ALA A 26 14.09 1.03 -1.46
CA ALA A 26 14.14 2.21 -0.62
C ALA A 26 12.87 3.07 -0.69
N SER A 27 12.08 2.95 -1.77
CA SER A 27 10.80 3.63 -1.96
C SER A 27 9.61 2.89 -1.34
N VAL A 28 9.81 1.65 -0.89
CA VAL A 28 8.75 0.88 -0.22
C VAL A 28 8.56 1.44 1.20
N PRO A 29 7.38 1.98 1.55
CA PRO A 29 7.17 2.55 2.86
C PRO A 29 7.10 1.45 3.93
N ALA A 30 7.44 1.79 5.18
CA ALA A 30 7.58 0.78 6.24
C ALA A 30 6.25 0.11 6.60
N ASP A 31 5.13 0.82 6.42
CA ASP A 31 3.78 0.32 6.62
C ASP A 31 3.43 -0.82 5.65
N ALA A 32 3.97 -0.81 4.42
CA ALA A 32 3.83 -1.92 3.47
C ALA A 32 4.41 -3.24 4.01
N LEU A 33 5.31 -3.15 5.00
CA LEU A 33 5.96 -4.30 5.63
C LEU A 33 5.24 -4.73 6.91
N THR A 34 4.38 -3.87 7.47
CA THR A 34 3.64 -4.10 8.72
C THR A 34 2.14 -4.29 8.52
N ALA A 35 1.57 -3.83 7.40
CA ALA A 35 0.19 -4.11 7.00
C ALA A 35 0.02 -5.64 6.99
N SER A 36 -0.94 -6.11 7.79
CA SER A 36 -0.98 -7.45 8.35
C SER A 36 -0.74 -8.55 7.30
N ALA A 37 0.35 -9.31 7.48
CA ALA A 37 0.67 -10.52 6.72
C ALA A 37 -0.41 -11.62 6.79
N SER A 38 -1.49 -11.41 7.57
CA SER A 38 -2.64 -12.32 7.60
C SER A 38 -3.54 -12.24 6.37
N GLY A 39 -3.43 -11.17 5.57
CA GLY A 39 -4.37 -10.91 4.46
C GLY A 39 -5.80 -10.61 4.92
N LEU A 40 -6.00 -10.35 6.21
CA LEU A 40 -7.30 -10.04 6.81
C LEU A 40 -7.55 -8.55 6.97
N ASP A 41 -6.51 -7.72 7.02
CA ASP A 41 -6.66 -6.27 7.11
C ASP A 41 -6.68 -5.69 5.68
N PRO A 42 -7.81 -5.14 5.22
CA PRO A 42 -7.90 -4.57 3.88
C PRO A 42 -7.31 -3.16 3.80
N HIS A 43 -6.75 -2.61 4.88
CA HIS A 43 -6.26 -1.23 4.92
C HIS A 43 -4.75 -1.15 4.66
N ILE A 44 -4.35 -0.24 3.77
CA ILE A 44 -2.95 0.16 3.52
C ILE A 44 -2.80 1.67 3.65
N SER A 45 -1.59 2.20 3.83
CA SER A 45 -1.43 3.67 3.80
C SER A 45 -1.69 4.24 2.39
N PRO A 46 -2.06 5.52 2.27
CA PRO A 46 -2.09 6.23 1.00
C PRO A 46 -0.75 6.22 0.28
N GLU A 47 0.37 6.32 1.00
CA GLU A 47 1.71 6.27 0.40
C GLU A 47 1.95 4.91 -0.29
N TYR A 48 1.60 3.82 0.38
CA TYR A 48 1.70 2.49 -0.23
C TYR A 48 0.69 2.29 -1.35
N ALA A 49 -0.52 2.85 -1.27
CA ALA A 49 -1.50 2.79 -2.37
C ALA A 49 -1.01 3.55 -3.61
N GLN A 50 -0.43 4.74 -3.42
CA GLN A 50 0.15 5.55 -4.50
C GLN A 50 1.32 4.85 -5.18
N LEU A 51 2.15 4.13 -4.42
CA LEU A 51 3.26 3.35 -4.97
C LEU A 51 2.79 2.30 -6.00
N GLN A 52 1.57 1.79 -5.87
CA GLN A 52 1.00 0.73 -6.71
C GLN A 52 0.28 1.27 -7.96
N VAL A 53 -0.03 2.58 -8.00
CA VAL A 53 -0.79 3.23 -9.08
C VAL A 53 -0.25 2.86 -10.47
N PRO A 54 1.06 2.95 -10.77
CA PRO A 54 1.55 2.70 -12.12
C PRO A 54 1.31 1.26 -12.57
N ARG A 55 1.56 0.29 -11.67
CA ARG A 55 1.34 -1.13 -11.96
C ARG A 55 -0.16 -1.42 -12.17
N VAL A 56 -1.00 -0.93 -11.27
CA VAL A 56 -2.46 -1.15 -11.33
C VAL A 56 -3.05 -0.53 -12.60
N ALA A 57 -2.62 0.67 -12.99
CA ALA A 57 -3.05 1.32 -14.22
C ALA A 57 -2.74 0.46 -15.46
N VAL A 58 -1.53 -0.11 -15.53
CA VAL A 58 -1.12 -1.02 -16.61
C VAL A 58 -1.95 -2.30 -16.63
N GLU A 59 -2.15 -2.94 -15.47
CA GLU A 59 -2.90 -4.19 -15.36
C GLU A 59 -4.40 -4.03 -15.68
N ARG A 60 -4.99 -2.88 -15.30
CA ARG A 60 -6.41 -2.57 -15.52
C ARG A 60 -6.68 -1.86 -16.84
N GLY A 61 -5.64 -1.41 -17.55
CA GLY A 61 -5.79 -0.63 -18.79
C GLY A 61 -6.42 0.75 -18.57
N LEU A 62 -6.20 1.34 -17.39
CA LEU A 62 -6.70 2.66 -16.98
C LEU A 62 -5.58 3.71 -17.08
N ALA A 63 -5.94 4.99 -17.10
CA ALA A 63 -4.96 6.05 -16.92
C ALA A 63 -4.50 6.09 -15.44
N GLU A 64 -3.22 6.42 -15.20
CA GLU A 64 -2.71 6.58 -13.83
C GLU A 64 -3.54 7.57 -13.03
N SER A 65 -3.98 8.68 -13.64
CA SER A 65 -4.86 9.67 -13.01
C SER A 65 -6.22 9.12 -12.56
N ASP A 66 -6.77 8.14 -13.28
CA ASP A 66 -8.04 7.52 -12.91
C ASP A 66 -7.85 6.61 -11.69
N VAL A 67 -6.71 5.90 -11.63
CA VAL A 67 -6.35 5.07 -10.49
C VAL A 67 -6.01 5.93 -9.27
N GLU A 68 -5.32 7.05 -9.45
CA GLU A 68 -5.06 8.04 -8.39
C GLU A 68 -6.37 8.56 -7.80
N ALA A 69 -7.32 8.97 -8.65
CA ALA A 69 -8.62 9.44 -8.20
C ALA A 69 -9.37 8.36 -7.40
N LEU A 70 -9.33 7.10 -7.85
CA LEU A 70 -9.93 5.99 -7.12
C LEU A 70 -9.24 5.73 -5.77
N VAL A 71 -7.91 5.86 -5.70
CA VAL A 71 -7.17 5.78 -4.43
C VAL A 71 -7.60 6.90 -3.49
N GLU A 72 -7.70 8.13 -3.97
CA GLU A 72 -8.18 9.28 -3.17
C GLU A 72 -9.61 9.09 -2.69
N GLU A 73 -10.52 8.63 -3.56
CA GLU A 73 -11.93 8.38 -3.21
C GLU A 73 -12.11 7.27 -2.16
N ASN A 74 -11.20 6.28 -2.16
CA ASN A 74 -11.20 5.17 -1.21
C ASN A 74 -10.23 5.39 -0.04
N THR A 75 -9.63 6.58 0.06
CA THR A 75 -8.84 6.99 1.23
C THR A 75 -9.79 7.47 2.30
N GLN A 76 -9.95 6.68 3.36
CA GLN A 76 -10.69 7.09 4.54
C GLN A 76 -9.78 7.95 5.42
N GLY A 77 -10.05 9.26 5.45
CA GLY A 77 -9.40 10.18 6.36
C GLY A 77 -9.89 10.03 7.80
N PRO A 78 -9.17 10.54 8.81
CA PRO A 78 -9.59 10.46 10.20
C PRO A 78 -10.92 11.22 10.37
N ASP A 79 -11.97 10.51 10.82
CA ASP A 79 -13.36 10.99 10.91
C ASP A 79 -13.54 12.33 11.64
N LEU A 80 -12.62 12.71 12.51
CA LEU A 80 -12.57 14.02 13.15
C LEU A 80 -11.10 14.32 13.37
N GLY A 81 -10.54 15.20 12.54
CA GLY A 81 -9.12 15.56 12.50
C GLY A 81 -8.44 15.46 13.86
N PHE A 82 -7.25 14.85 13.86
CA PHE A 82 -6.31 14.61 14.97
C PHE A 82 -6.25 13.19 15.56
N LEU A 83 -7.07 12.22 15.14
CA LEU A 83 -6.91 10.81 15.56
C LEU A 83 -7.16 9.82 14.40
N GLY A 84 -6.09 9.17 13.93
CA GLY A 84 -6.13 8.11 12.90
C GLY A 84 -5.06 8.32 11.83
N GLU A 85 -4.40 7.24 11.41
CA GLU A 85 -3.58 7.23 10.19
C GLU A 85 -4.52 7.10 8.99
N GLU A 86 -4.31 7.91 7.94
CA GLU A 86 -5.06 7.78 6.69
C GLU A 86 -4.86 6.37 6.14
N SER A 87 -5.93 5.75 5.66
CA SER A 87 -5.85 4.39 5.12
C SER A 87 -6.77 4.19 3.92
N VAL A 88 -6.32 3.33 3.01
CA VAL A 88 -7.01 2.98 1.77
C VAL A 88 -7.54 1.57 1.89
N ASN A 89 -8.84 1.40 1.66
CA ASN A 89 -9.47 0.08 1.66
C ASN A 89 -9.26 -0.60 0.29
N VAL A 90 -8.38 -1.60 0.26
CA VAL A 90 -7.99 -2.32 -0.96
C VAL A 90 -9.14 -3.17 -1.52
N VAL A 91 -10.08 -3.60 -0.69
CA VAL A 91 -11.25 -4.39 -1.15
C VAL A 91 -12.22 -3.49 -1.91
N GLU A 92 -12.53 -2.32 -1.36
CA GLU A 92 -13.40 -1.33 -2.01
C GLU A 92 -12.75 -0.77 -3.27
N LEU A 93 -11.45 -0.46 -3.21
CA LEU A 93 -10.68 -0.03 -4.39
C LEU A 93 -10.73 -1.08 -5.51
N ASN A 94 -10.55 -2.36 -5.19
CA ASN A 94 -10.63 -3.44 -6.19
C ASN A 94 -12.02 -3.66 -6.79
N LEU A 95 -13.09 -3.31 -6.06
CA LEU A 95 -14.46 -3.34 -6.55
C LEU A 95 -14.77 -2.16 -7.49
N ALA A 96 -14.07 -1.04 -7.33
CA ALA A 96 -14.24 0.17 -8.13
C ALA A 96 -13.37 0.19 -9.41
N LEU A 97 -12.22 -0.51 -9.40
CA LEU A 97 -11.33 -0.76 -10.55
C LEU A 97 -11.86 -1.84 -11.49
#